data_AF-A0A6C0C1C2-F1
#
_entry.id   AF-A0A6C0C1C2-F1
#
_cell.length_a   1.000
_cell.length_b   1.000
_cell.length_c   1.000
_cell.angle_alpha   90.00
_cell.angle_beta   90.00
_cell.angle_gamma   90.00
#
_symmetry.space_group_name_H-M   'P 1'
#
loop_
_entity.id
_entity.type
_entity.pdbx_description
1 polymer ?
#
loop_
_entity_poly.entity_id
_entity_poly.type
_entity_poly.pdbx_seq_one_letter_code
_entity_poly.pdbx_strand_id
1 'polypeptide(L)'
;MSCNICFSDTPLNPISTPCNHTFCYECIKKWIYKKPNCPCCRRDFSVEEVLEYYCKYSDEIITRSKTLFLRKEIVMSKSYQNLQSMMQEQNAEKRIEKACETFRYVYEHKEAFNKLADKAIFLKTVYKKALEFYKDDGFALFYEWIFKFRNYIALIDKNFLYYSHNIIIV
;
A
#
# COMPACT_ATOMS: atom_id res chain seq x y z
N MET A 1 -24.66 10.18 -17.32
CA MET A 1 -23.69 9.16 -16.89
C MET A 1 -22.91 8.74 -18.14
N SER A 2 -21.67 9.18 -18.31
CA SER A 2 -20.81 8.83 -19.45
C SER A 2 -19.54 8.12 -18.98
N CYS A 3 -18.96 7.27 -19.82
CA CYS A 3 -17.73 6.56 -19.50
C CYS A 3 -16.51 7.43 -19.83
N ASN A 4 -15.78 7.90 -18.82
CA ASN A 4 -14.58 8.76 -19.03
C ASN A 4 -13.33 8.01 -19.57
N ILE A 5 -13.46 6.73 -19.95
CA ILE A 5 -12.37 5.97 -20.56
C ILE A 5 -12.57 5.85 -22.08
N CYS A 6 -13.78 5.50 -22.53
CA CYS A 6 -14.11 5.38 -23.95
C CYS A 6 -14.94 6.55 -24.50
N PHE A 7 -15.29 7.51 -23.63
CA PHE A 7 -16.11 8.69 -23.95
C PHE A 7 -17.50 8.38 -24.51
N SER A 8 -18.02 7.17 -24.27
CA SER A 8 -19.39 6.82 -24.64
C SER A 8 -20.39 7.39 -23.62
N ASP A 9 -21.43 8.04 -24.12
CA ASP A 9 -22.55 8.55 -23.32
C ASP A 9 -23.50 7.44 -22.82
N THR A 10 -23.34 6.21 -23.31
CA THR A 10 -24.10 5.03 -22.92
C THR A 10 -23.15 3.90 -22.50
N PRO A 11 -22.67 3.89 -21.24
CA PRO A 11 -21.72 2.88 -20.79
C PRO A 11 -22.29 1.46 -20.88
N LEU A 12 -21.56 0.55 -21.55
CA LEU A 12 -21.92 -0.86 -21.63
C LEU A 12 -21.60 -1.58 -20.31
N ASN A 13 -22.59 -2.25 -19.72
CA ASN A 13 -22.50 -2.89 -18.41
C ASN A 13 -21.90 -1.92 -17.37
N PRO A 14 -22.63 -0.84 -17.02
CA PRO A 14 -22.09 0.25 -16.21
C PRO A 14 -21.69 -0.25 -14.81
N ILE A 15 -20.46 0.09 -14.41
CA ILE A 15 -19.93 -0.18 -13.07
C ILE A 15 -19.63 1.16 -12.39
N SER A 16 -20.20 1.36 -11.21
CA SER A 16 -19.86 2.48 -10.34
C SER A 16 -18.74 2.08 -9.38
N THR A 17 -17.68 2.88 -9.34
CA THR A 17 -16.60 2.76 -8.36
C THR A 17 -17.08 3.21 -6.98
N PRO A 18 -16.37 2.92 -5.87
CA PRO A 18 -16.81 3.35 -4.54
C PRO A 18 -16.67 4.87 -4.31
N CYS A 19 -16.03 5.59 -5.23
CA CYS A 19 -16.08 7.05 -5.32
C CYS A 19 -17.18 7.56 -6.28
N ASN A 20 -18.17 6.73 -6.59
CA ASN A 20 -19.37 7.04 -7.39
C ASN A 20 -19.13 7.48 -8.84
N HIS A 21 -17.98 7.15 -9.43
CA HIS A 21 -17.75 7.37 -10.86
C HIS A 21 -18.13 6.12 -11.66
N THR A 22 -18.79 6.30 -12.80
CA THR A 22 -19.34 5.19 -13.61
C THR A 22 -18.56 5.01 -14.91
N PHE A 23 -18.29 3.76 -15.27
CA PHE A 23 -17.55 3.38 -16.48
C PHE A 23 -18.16 2.13 -17.12
N CYS A 24 -17.81 1.84 -18.39
CA CYS A 24 -18.07 0.51 -18.94
C CYS A 24 -17.28 -0.54 -18.16
N TYR A 25 -17.86 -1.71 -17.91
CA TYR A 25 -17.19 -2.81 -17.21
C TYR A 25 -15.79 -3.12 -17.80
N GLU A 26 -15.72 -3.36 -19.12
CA GLU A 26 -14.46 -3.68 -19.80
C GLU A 26 -13.44 -2.53 -19.77
N CYS A 27 -13.91 -1.28 -19.72
CA CYS A 27 -13.04 -0.12 -19.61
C CYS A 27 -12.37 -0.05 -18.23
N ILE A 28 -13.15 -0.09 -17.15
CA ILE A 28 -12.61 0.02 -15.79
C ILE A 28 -11.80 -1.22 -15.41
N LYS A 29 -12.20 -2.40 -15.86
CA LYS A 29 -11.43 -3.64 -15.70
C LYS A 29 -10.02 -3.47 -16.25
N LYS A 30 -9.86 -3.11 -17.54
CA LYS A 30 -8.54 -2.91 -18.15
C LYS A 30 -7.71 -1.83 -17.45
N TRP A 31 -8.35 -0.79 -16.92
CA TRP A 31 -7.68 0.27 -16.17
C TRP A 31 -7.12 -0.23 -14.84
N ILE A 32 -7.94 -0.89 -14.02
CA ILE A 32 -7.56 -1.34 -12.66
C ILE A 32 -6.36 -2.30 -12.68
N TYR A 33 -6.20 -3.11 -13.74
CA TYR A 33 -5.01 -3.97 -13.89
C TYR A 33 -3.70 -3.20 -14.09
N LYS A 34 -3.77 -1.97 -14.57
CA LYS A 34 -2.60 -1.13 -14.84
C LYS A 34 -2.38 -0.11 -13.73
N LYS A 35 -3.47 0.45 -13.21
CA LYS A 35 -3.48 1.48 -12.17
C LYS A 35 -4.72 1.27 -11.30
N PRO A 36 -4.57 0.82 -10.04
CA PRO A 36 -5.68 0.51 -9.16
C PRO A 36 -6.23 1.79 -8.52
N ASN A 37 -6.67 2.73 -9.35
CA ASN A 37 -7.28 3.99 -8.93
C ASN A 37 -8.40 4.42 -9.87
N CYS A 38 -9.21 5.37 -9.44
CA CYS A 38 -10.28 5.92 -10.26
C CYS A 38 -9.73 6.79 -11.40
N PRO A 39 -10.09 6.54 -12.68
CA PRO A 39 -9.69 7.40 -13.79
C PRO A 39 -10.17 8.86 -13.68
N CYS A 40 -11.29 9.11 -12.98
CA CYS A 40 -11.88 10.45 -12.85
C CYS A 40 -11.25 11.26 -11.71
N CYS A 41 -11.30 10.74 -10.48
CA CYS A 41 -10.86 11.49 -9.30
C CYS A 41 -9.51 11.05 -8.74
N ARG A 42 -8.88 10.02 -9.34
CA ARG A 42 -7.58 9.47 -8.93
C ARG A 42 -7.54 8.89 -7.50
N ARG A 43 -8.69 8.69 -6.85
CA ARG A 43 -8.78 7.96 -5.59
C ARG A 43 -8.27 6.53 -5.80
N ASP A 44 -7.28 6.13 -5.01
CA ASP A 44 -6.79 4.75 -5.01
C ASP A 44 -7.84 3.78 -4.49
N PHE A 45 -7.83 2.58 -5.04
CA PHE A 45 -8.66 1.47 -4.59
C PHE A 45 -7.90 0.58 -3.61
N SER A 46 -8.59 0.10 -2.59
CA SER A 46 -8.06 -0.93 -1.70
C SER A 46 -7.94 -2.28 -2.42
N VAL A 47 -7.19 -3.20 -1.81
CA VAL A 47 -7.09 -4.57 -2.31
C VAL A 47 -8.49 -5.21 -2.37
N GLU A 48 -9.28 -5.01 -1.33
CA GLU A 48 -10.63 -5.55 -1.18
C GLU A 48 -11.56 -4.99 -2.25
N GLU A 49 -11.55 -3.67 -2.46
CA GLU A 49 -12.34 -3.02 -3.51
C GLU A 49 -12.00 -3.61 -4.89
N VAL A 50 -10.72 -3.70 -5.24
CA VAL A 50 -10.29 -4.27 -6.53
C VAL A 50 -10.71 -5.73 -6.66
N LEU A 51 -10.52 -6.54 -5.61
CA LEU A 51 -10.86 -7.95 -5.64
C LEU A 51 -12.37 -8.19 -5.74
N GLU A 52 -13.19 -7.36 -5.09
CA GLU A 52 -14.64 -7.44 -5.20
C GLU A 52 -15.09 -7.23 -6.65
N TYR A 53 -14.61 -6.18 -7.32
CA TYR A 53 -14.89 -5.96 -8.73
C TYR A 53 -14.37 -7.10 -9.60
N TYR A 54 -13.16 -7.57 -9.31
CA TYR A 54 -12.51 -8.59 -10.11
C TYR A 54 -13.23 -9.94 -10.02
N CYS A 55 -13.61 -10.36 -8.82
CA CYS A 55 -14.32 -11.62 -8.58
C CYS A 55 -15.77 -11.56 -9.05
N LYS A 56 -16.46 -10.43 -8.87
CA LYS A 56 -17.89 -10.30 -9.18
C LYS A 56 -18.19 -10.40 -10.68
N TYR A 57 -17.26 -9.94 -11.52
CA TYR A 57 -17.50 -9.80 -12.95
C TYR A 57 -16.54 -10.65 -13.81
N SER A 58 -15.70 -11.49 -13.21
CA SER A 58 -14.88 -12.43 -13.97
C SER A 58 -15.66 -13.71 -14.27
N ASP A 59 -15.60 -14.15 -15.53
CA ASP A 59 -16.11 -15.45 -15.96
C ASP A 59 -15.19 -16.62 -15.55
N GLU A 60 -14.05 -16.32 -14.92
CA GLU A 60 -13.07 -17.32 -14.49
C GLU A 60 -13.14 -17.60 -12.98
N ILE A 61 -12.75 -18.82 -12.58
CA ILE A 61 -12.45 -19.11 -11.18
C ILE A 61 -11.25 -18.25 -10.75
N ILE A 62 -11.52 -17.31 -9.85
CA ILE A 62 -10.50 -16.43 -9.27
C ILE A 62 -9.91 -17.06 -8.02
N THR A 63 -8.62 -17.41 -8.11
CA THR A 63 -7.85 -17.90 -6.96
C THR A 63 -6.93 -16.82 -6.40
N ARG A 64 -6.44 -17.05 -5.18
CA ARG A 64 -5.44 -16.19 -4.55
C ARG A 64 -4.18 -16.01 -5.42
N SER A 65 -3.77 -17.06 -6.13
CA SER A 65 -2.61 -17.03 -7.03
C SER A 65 -2.83 -16.14 -8.24
N LYS A 66 -4.02 -16.20 -8.88
CA LYS A 66 -4.35 -15.36 -10.04
C LYS A 66 -4.37 -13.87 -9.72
N THR A 67 -4.82 -13.52 -8.51
CA THR A 67 -4.91 -12.13 -8.04
C THR A 67 -3.64 -11.66 -7.33
N LEU A 68 -2.59 -12.48 -7.27
CA LEU A 68 -1.37 -12.13 -6.56
C LEU A 68 -0.66 -10.92 -7.16
N PHE A 69 -0.66 -10.78 -8.49
CA PHE A 69 -0.01 -9.64 -9.15
C PHE A 69 -0.71 -8.32 -8.76
N LEU A 70 -2.06 -8.28 -8.80
CA LEU A 70 -2.85 -7.11 -8.37
C LEU A 70 -2.56 -6.77 -6.90
N ARG A 71 -2.61 -7.77 -6.01
CA ARG A 71 -2.32 -7.56 -4.59
C ARG A 71 -0.93 -6.96 -4.37
N LYS A 72 0.09 -7.46 -5.08
CA LYS A 72 1.45 -6.94 -5.00
C LYS A 72 1.51 -5.48 -5.44
N GLU A 73 0.89 -5.15 -6.57
CA GLU A 73 0.94 -3.83 -7.17
C GLU A 73 0.22 -2.78 -6.31
N ILE A 74 -0.98 -3.10 -5.82
CA ILE A 74 -1.75 -2.25 -4.89
C ILE A 74 -1.00 -2.05 -3.57
N VAL A 75 -0.52 -3.15 -2.96
CA VAL A 75 0.20 -3.09 -1.67
C VAL A 75 1.47 -2.27 -1.82
N MET A 76 2.24 -2.46 -2.90
CA MET A 76 3.44 -1.68 -3.13
C MET A 76 3.14 -0.19 -3.37
N SER A 77 2.19 0.11 -4.26
CA SER A 77 1.77 1.49 -4.57
C SER A 77 1.37 2.25 -3.31
N LYS A 78 0.45 1.68 -2.52
CA LYS A 78 -0.02 2.30 -1.28
C LYS A 78 1.09 2.41 -0.22
N SER A 79 1.97 1.42 -0.12
CA SER A 79 3.12 1.49 0.80
C SER A 79 4.04 2.66 0.45
N TYR A 80 4.34 2.87 -0.84
CA TYR A 80 5.14 4.01 -1.29
C TYR A 80 4.45 5.36 -1.08
N GLN A 81 3.15 5.45 -1.33
CA GLN A 81 2.38 6.66 -1.03
C GLN A 81 2.41 7.00 0.47
N ASN A 82 2.25 6.00 1.33
CA ASN A 82 2.33 6.20 2.78
C ASN A 82 3.74 6.67 3.19
N LEU A 83 4.80 6.07 2.65
CA LEU A 83 6.18 6.52 2.85
C LEU A 83 6.38 7.96 2.37
N GLN A 84 5.89 8.32 1.18
CA GLN A 84 5.98 9.69 0.68
C GLN A 84 5.24 10.69 1.57
N SER A 85 4.02 10.35 2.01
CA SER A 85 3.24 11.20 2.93
C SER A 85 3.96 11.39 4.25
N MET A 86 4.58 10.33 4.80
CA MET A 86 5.42 10.40 6.00
C MET A 86 6.65 11.30 5.78
N MET A 87 7.29 11.23 4.62
CA MET A 87 8.46 12.08 4.32
C MET A 87 8.10 13.57 4.19
N GLN A 88 6.88 13.87 3.74
CA GLN A 88 6.40 15.23 3.49
C GLN A 88 5.74 15.90 4.70
N GLU A 89 5.25 15.12 5.67
CA GLU A 89 4.71 15.67 6.92
C GLU A 89 5.75 16.53 7.63
N GLN A 90 5.36 17.61 8.28
CA GLN A 90 6.31 18.50 8.99
C GLN A 90 6.20 18.33 10.50
N ASN A 91 5.00 18.02 11.00
CA ASN A 91 4.76 17.79 12.41
C ASN A 91 5.28 16.40 12.84
N ALA A 92 6.11 16.36 13.88
CA ALA A 92 6.77 15.12 14.33
C ALA A 92 5.78 14.04 14.78
N GLU A 93 4.77 14.41 15.57
CA GLU A 93 3.72 13.49 16.05
C GLU A 93 2.94 12.86 14.89
N LYS A 94 2.42 13.69 13.97
CA LYS A 94 1.72 13.20 12.76
C LYS A 94 2.62 12.37 11.86
N ARG A 95 3.92 12.67 11.82
CA ARG A 95 4.89 11.90 11.05
C ARG A 95 5.06 10.50 11.64
N ILE A 96 5.14 10.38 12.96
CA ILE A 96 5.17 9.11 13.68
C ILE A 96 3.89 8.31 13.42
N GLU A 97 2.72 8.96 13.46
CA GLU A 97 1.44 8.33 13.11
C GLU A 97 1.49 7.73 11.70
N LYS A 98 1.95 8.51 10.71
CA LYS A 98 2.12 8.05 9.32
C LYS A 98 3.14 6.92 9.17
N ALA A 99 4.22 6.92 9.97
CA ALA A 99 5.17 5.81 10.02
C ALA A 99 4.49 4.53 10.53
N CYS A 100 3.76 4.63 11.64
CA CYS A 100 2.96 3.55 12.21
C CYS A 100 1.90 3.03 11.24
N GLU A 101 1.21 3.91 10.51
CA GLU A 101 0.26 3.56 9.45
C GLU A 101 0.95 2.79 8.31
N THR A 102 2.13 3.24 7.88
CA THR A 102 2.93 2.56 6.86
C THR A 102 3.31 1.14 7.33
N PHE A 103 3.78 1.01 8.57
CA PHE A 103 4.13 -0.28 9.16
C PHE A 103 2.93 -1.21 9.28
N ARG A 104 1.81 -0.69 9.80
CA ARG A 104 0.56 -1.43 9.97
C ARG A 104 0.08 -1.98 8.63
N TYR A 105 0.01 -1.11 7.61
CA TYR A 105 -0.44 -1.49 6.27
C TYR A 105 0.43 -2.61 5.68
N VAL A 106 1.75 -2.46 5.74
CA VAL A 106 2.68 -3.48 5.24
C VAL A 106 2.54 -4.80 6.00
N TYR A 107 2.35 -4.74 7.32
CA TYR A 107 2.21 -5.94 8.15
C TYR A 107 0.88 -6.68 7.88
N GLU A 108 -0.24 -5.96 7.79
CA GLU A 108 -1.55 -6.51 7.45
C GLU A 108 -1.53 -7.20 6.08
N HIS A 109 -0.73 -6.69 5.15
CA HIS A 109 -0.59 -7.22 3.79
C HIS A 109 0.69 -8.02 3.55
N LYS A 110 1.32 -8.54 4.61
CA LYS A 110 2.64 -9.22 4.58
C LYS A 110 2.73 -10.35 3.55
N GLU A 111 1.65 -11.08 3.30
CA GLU A 111 1.63 -12.20 2.36
C GLU A 111 1.86 -11.77 0.90
N ALA A 112 1.35 -10.59 0.52
CA ALA A 112 1.61 -9.99 -0.79
C ALA A 112 2.96 -9.26 -0.77
N PHE A 113 3.21 -8.46 0.27
CA PHE A 113 4.42 -7.65 0.41
C PHE A 113 5.71 -8.49 0.41
N ASN A 114 5.72 -9.63 1.11
CA ASN A 114 6.90 -10.50 1.20
C ASN A 114 7.31 -11.13 -0.14
N LYS A 115 6.41 -11.12 -1.12
CA LYS A 115 6.67 -11.61 -2.47
C LYS A 115 7.16 -10.52 -3.42
N LEU A 116 7.41 -9.30 -2.93
CA LEU A 116 8.06 -8.21 -3.67
C LEU A 116 9.58 -8.38 -3.65
N ALA A 117 10.24 -7.98 -4.73
CA ALA A 117 11.70 -8.02 -4.83
C ALA A 117 12.35 -7.01 -3.87
N ASP A 118 11.87 -5.75 -3.90
CA ASP A 118 12.49 -4.63 -3.19
C ASP A 118 12.02 -4.45 -1.74
N LYS A 119 11.31 -5.43 -1.18
CA LYS A 119 10.72 -5.38 0.17
C LYS A 119 11.73 -5.00 1.26
N ALA A 120 12.93 -5.58 1.22
CA ALA A 120 13.93 -5.34 2.26
C ALA A 120 14.44 -3.91 2.22
N ILE A 121 14.68 -3.39 1.00
CA ILE A 121 15.09 -2.00 0.78
C ILE A 121 14.00 -1.04 1.27
N PHE A 122 12.75 -1.31 0.89
CA PHE A 122 11.60 -0.52 1.34
C PHE A 122 11.52 -0.48 2.87
N LEU A 123 11.48 -1.63 3.54
CA LEU A 123 11.31 -1.69 5.00
C LEU A 123 12.47 -1.01 5.73
N LYS A 124 13.72 -1.21 5.28
CA LYS A 124 14.88 -0.52 5.82
C LYS A 124 14.77 0.99 5.68
N THR A 125 14.24 1.45 4.54
CA THR A 125 14.04 2.89 4.28
C THR A 125 13.02 3.47 5.24
N VAL A 126 11.85 2.84 5.40
CA VAL A 126 10.83 3.31 6.34
C VAL A 126 11.38 3.29 7.77
N TYR A 127 12.05 2.20 8.19
CA TYR A 127 12.62 2.09 9.53
C TYR A 127 13.71 3.12 9.83
N LYS A 128 14.68 3.27 8.92
CA LYS A 128 15.75 4.27 9.07
C LYS A 128 15.17 5.67 9.19
N LYS A 129 14.20 6.00 8.33
CA LYS A 129 13.54 7.30 8.38
C LYS A 129 12.77 7.49 9.67
N ALA A 130 11.99 6.51 10.10
CA ALA A 130 11.28 6.58 11.38
C ALA A 130 12.24 6.80 12.57
N LEU A 131 13.44 6.19 12.56
CA LEU A 131 14.45 6.39 13.61
C LEU A 131 15.15 7.75 13.58
N GLU A 132 15.40 8.33 12.40
CA GLU A 132 15.97 9.69 12.29
C GLU A 132 15.12 10.71 13.05
N PHE A 133 13.79 10.53 13.09
CA PHE A 133 12.86 11.44 13.76
C PHE A 133 12.62 11.11 15.24
N TYR A 134 12.97 9.91 15.69
CA TYR A 134 12.83 9.53 17.10
C TYR A 134 13.69 10.38 18.05
N LYS A 135 14.81 10.89 17.54
CA LYS A 135 15.75 11.71 18.32
C LYS A 135 15.14 13.04 18.75
N ASP A 136 14.09 13.50 18.07
CA ASP A 136 13.51 14.82 18.29
C ASP A 136 12.28 14.81 19.20
N ASP A 137 11.57 13.67 19.36
CA ASP A 137 10.41 13.58 20.26
C ASP A 137 10.20 12.15 20.80
N GLY A 138 10.40 11.98 22.11
CA GLY A 138 10.26 10.70 22.82
C GLY A 138 8.81 10.30 23.03
N PHE A 139 8.25 9.50 22.12
CA PHE A 139 6.90 8.93 22.24
C PHE A 139 6.92 7.41 22.51
N ALA A 140 6.19 6.97 23.54
CA ALA A 140 6.07 5.57 23.95
C ALA A 140 5.31 4.67 22.94
N LEU A 141 4.29 5.19 22.25
CA LEU A 141 3.50 4.43 21.25
C LEU A 141 4.33 4.02 20.03
N PHE A 142 5.35 4.82 19.69
CA PHE A 142 6.28 4.50 18.63
C PHE A 142 7.14 3.29 19.01
N TYR A 143 7.46 3.10 20.29
CA TYR A 143 8.31 2.02 20.76
C TYR A 143 7.72 0.63 20.43
N GLU A 144 6.44 0.37 20.71
CA GLU A 144 5.85 -0.94 20.42
C GLU A 144 5.90 -1.29 18.92
N TRP A 145 5.51 -0.35 18.06
CA TRP A 145 5.50 -0.57 16.61
C TRP A 145 6.90 -0.61 16.01
N ILE A 146 7.87 0.18 16.50
CA ILE A 146 9.28 0.04 16.11
C ILE A 146 9.76 -1.37 16.39
N PHE A 147 9.53 -1.92 17.58
CA PHE A 147 10.04 -3.24 17.94
C PHE A 147 9.41 -4.33 17.10
N LYS A 148 8.08 -4.28 16.92
CA LYS A 148 7.36 -5.20 16.04
C LYS A 148 7.89 -5.11 14.60
N PHE A 149 8.14 -3.91 14.10
CA PHE A 149 8.65 -3.71 12.75
C PHE A 149 10.11 -4.12 12.60
N ARG A 150 10.98 -3.81 13.57
CA ARG A 150 12.37 -4.27 13.65
C ARG A 150 12.45 -5.78 13.56
N ASN A 151 11.64 -6.49 14.34
CA ASN A 151 11.55 -7.94 14.33
C ASN A 151 11.06 -8.46 12.98
N TYR A 152 10.06 -7.79 12.38
CA TYR A 152 9.59 -8.14 11.04
C TYR A 152 10.67 -7.97 9.96
N ILE A 153 11.47 -6.90 10.01
CA ILE A 153 12.61 -6.71 9.11
C ILE A 153 13.64 -7.81 9.32
N ALA A 154 13.96 -8.17 10.56
CA ALA A 154 14.93 -9.21 10.87
C ALA A 154 14.54 -10.60 10.31
N LEU A 155 13.23 -10.88 10.20
CA LEU A 155 12.73 -12.09 9.54
C LEU A 155 12.95 -12.08 8.02
N ILE A 156 12.96 -10.89 7.41
CA ILE A 156 13.10 -10.70 5.95
C ILE A 156 14.57 -10.57 5.55
N ASP A 157 15.38 -9.91 6.38
CA ASP A 157 16.81 -9.75 6.22
C ASP A 157 17.52 -10.06 7.55
N LYS A 158 18.10 -11.26 7.63
CA LYS A 158 18.81 -11.75 8.81
C LYS A 158 20.01 -10.88 9.19
N ASN A 159 20.60 -10.16 8.23
CA ASN A 159 21.74 -9.28 8.49
C ASN A 159 21.32 -7.95 9.12
N PHE A 160 20.02 -7.62 9.12
CA PHE A 160 19.53 -6.34 9.64
C PHE A 160 19.83 -6.10 11.13
N LEU A 161 19.78 -7.15 11.96
CA LEU A 161 20.01 -7.02 13.40
C LEU A 161 21.44 -6.58 13.74
N TYR A 162 22.41 -6.96 12.91
CA TYR A 162 23.81 -6.54 13.02
C TYR A 162 23.96 -5.03 12.79
N TYR A 163 23.25 -4.47 11.80
CA TYR A 163 23.31 -3.03 11.49
C TYR A 163 22.45 -2.17 12.43
N SER A 164 21.34 -2.70 12.95
CA SER A 164 20.38 -1.95 13.78
C SER A 164 20.89 -1.67 15.21
N HIS A 165 21.84 -2.46 15.73
CA HIS A 165 22.43 -2.22 17.05
C HIS A 165 23.20 -0.90 17.13
N ASN A 166 23.75 -0.41 16.01
CA ASN A 166 24.48 0.86 15.98
C ASN A 166 23.58 2.11 15.90
N ILE A 167 22.26 1.95 15.74
CA ILE A 167 21.32 3.08 15.58
C ILE A 167 20.57 3.39 16.89
N ILE A 168 20.47 2.42 17.82
CA ILE A 168 19.75 2.57 19.09
C ILE A 168 20.67 3.01 20.24
N ILE A 169 22.01 2.96 20.05
CA ILE A 169 23.01 3.25 21.10
C ILE A 169 23.53 4.71 21.05
N VAL A 170 22.99 5.58 20.19
CA VAL A 170 23.41 7.00 20.09
C VAL A 170 22.27 7.95 20.34
#